data_AF-A0A1G2BE59-F1
#
_entry.id   AF-A0A1G2BE59-F1
#
_cell.length_a   1.000
_cell.length_b   1.000
_cell.length_c   1.000
_cell.angle_alpha   90.00
_cell.angle_beta   90.00
_cell.angle_gamma   90.00
#
_symmetry.space_group_name_H-M   'P 1'
#
loop_
_entity.id
_entity.type
_entity.pdbx_description
1 polymer ?
#
loop_
_entity_poly.entity_id
_entity_poly.type
_entity_poly.pdbx_seq_one_letter_code
_entity_poly.pdbx_strand_id
1 'polypeptide(L)'
;MKPSTKKILIIAIIVAGILILAGLVMGVLAWRNTPGKTLNAFLTAVQNKDQATAMSLVSSKVQANKQENVQWFVEDWVISASLSSKIEKDEAWRSQTVPEKNKYGNDTTIIDPTPRYFAHHYQAYVTVTFGDGKDEYEDPVIIKLVRDTDNTWSSWAQFFKPWKISNIKYQPFDEEDFQELEMGEEDI
;
A
#
# COMPACT_ATOMS: atom_id res chain seq x y z
N MET A 1 24.02 -20.68 -45.45
CA MET A 1 23.15 -21.82 -45.08
C MET A 1 21.79 -21.29 -44.65
N LYS A 2 20.70 -21.57 -45.38
CA LYS A 2 19.35 -21.19 -44.96
C LYS A 2 18.94 -22.06 -43.76
N PRO A 3 18.50 -21.49 -42.62
CA PRO A 3 17.96 -22.28 -41.53
C PRO A 3 16.75 -23.08 -42.02
N SER A 4 16.69 -24.38 -41.69
CA SER A 4 15.54 -25.20 -42.09
C SER A 4 14.28 -24.72 -41.36
N THR A 5 13.15 -24.72 -42.06
CA THR A 5 11.84 -24.34 -41.51
C THR A 5 11.49 -25.07 -40.21
N LYS A 6 11.96 -26.31 -40.04
CA LYS A 6 11.83 -27.09 -38.81
C LYS A 6 12.56 -26.46 -37.61
N LYS A 7 13.77 -25.92 -37.81
CA LYS A 7 14.53 -25.25 -36.74
C LYS A 7 13.86 -23.93 -36.31
N ILE A 8 13.29 -23.19 -37.26
CA ILE A 8 12.55 -21.95 -36.97
C ILE A 8 11.28 -22.26 -36.16
N LEU A 9 10.54 -23.30 -36.51
CA LEU A 9 9.33 -23.71 -35.78
C LEU A 9 9.63 -24.10 -34.32
N ILE A 10 10.71 -24.86 -34.10
CA ILE A 10 11.12 -25.27 -32.74
C ILE A 10 11.49 -24.04 -31.89
N ILE A 11 12.25 -23.11 -32.44
CA ILE A 11 12.61 -21.86 -31.75
C ILE A 11 11.34 -21.06 -31.43
N ALA A 12 10.39 -20.95 -32.36
CA ALA A 12 9.15 -20.22 -32.14
C ALA A 12 8.31 -20.84 -30.99
N ILE A 13 8.22 -22.17 -30.91
CA ILE A 13 7.51 -22.86 -29.84
C ILE A 13 8.19 -22.63 -28.48
N ILE A 14 9.53 -22.70 -28.42
CA ILE A 14 10.28 -22.44 -27.19
C ILE A 14 10.04 -21.00 -26.72
N VAL A 15 10.12 -20.02 -27.62
CA VAL A 15 9.87 -18.61 -27.30
C VAL A 15 8.44 -18.41 -26.82
N ALA A 16 7.44 -18.98 -27.49
CA ALA A 16 6.04 -18.89 -27.07
C ALA A 16 5.83 -19.52 -25.68
N GLY A 17 6.44 -20.67 -25.41
CA GLY A 17 6.39 -21.33 -24.10
C GLY A 17 6.99 -20.47 -22.99
N ILE A 18 8.14 -19.84 -23.23
CA ILE A 18 8.77 -18.91 -22.28
C ILE A 18 7.88 -17.70 -22.01
N LEU A 19 7.26 -17.12 -23.05
CA LEU A 19 6.37 -15.97 -22.90
C LEU A 19 5.12 -16.29 -22.09
N ILE A 20 4.52 -17.47 -22.28
CA ILE A 20 3.36 -17.92 -21.49
C ILE A 20 3.75 -18.12 -20.03
N LEU A 21 4.88 -18.79 -19.77
CA LEU A 21 5.41 -18.99 -18.41
C LEU A 21 5.70 -17.65 -17.73
N ALA A 22 6.34 -16.71 -18.44
CA ALA A 22 6.59 -15.37 -17.92
C ALA A 22 5.27 -14.66 -17.60
N GLY A 23 4.28 -14.70 -18.48
CA GLY A 23 2.96 -14.11 -18.24
C GLY A 23 2.25 -14.68 -17.01
N LEU A 24 2.28 -16.00 -16.82
CA LEU A 24 1.71 -16.67 -15.65
C LEU A 24 2.42 -16.29 -14.35
N VAL A 25 3.75 -16.30 -14.34
CA VAL A 25 4.55 -15.91 -13.17
C VAL A 25 4.26 -14.45 -12.80
N MET A 26 4.24 -13.56 -13.79
CA MET A 26 3.94 -12.14 -13.60
C MET A 26 2.53 -11.93 -13.06
N GLY A 27 1.53 -12.68 -13.56
CA GLY A 27 0.16 -12.66 -13.05
C GLY A 27 0.04 -13.13 -11.60
N VAL A 28 0.77 -14.19 -11.21
CA VAL A 28 0.78 -14.69 -9.82
C VAL A 28 1.47 -13.71 -8.87
N LEU A 29 2.59 -13.11 -9.29
CA LEU A 29 3.29 -12.09 -8.49
C LEU A 29 2.44 -10.84 -8.31
N ALA A 30 1.80 -10.37 -9.38
CA ALA A 30 0.81 -9.28 -9.36
C ALA A 30 -0.33 -9.54 -8.37
N TRP A 31 -0.86 -10.77 -8.36
CA TRP A 31 -1.96 -11.15 -7.48
C TRP A 31 -1.54 -11.32 -6.01
N ARG A 32 -0.29 -11.70 -5.73
CA ARG A 32 0.23 -11.78 -4.35
C ARG A 32 0.45 -10.41 -3.74
N ASN A 33 0.81 -9.41 -4.55
CA ASN A 33 1.27 -8.12 -4.06
C ASN A 33 0.22 -7.00 -4.21
N THR A 34 -0.95 -7.21 -3.60
CA THR A 34 -2.03 -6.21 -3.57
C THR A 34 -2.03 -5.46 -2.24
N PRO A 35 -2.39 -4.17 -2.22
CA PRO A 35 -2.37 -3.38 -0.98
C PRO A 35 -3.31 -3.96 0.08
N GLY A 36 -4.49 -4.45 -0.34
CA GLY A 36 -5.45 -5.08 0.58
C GLY A 36 -4.93 -6.34 1.26
N LYS A 37 -4.07 -7.15 0.59
CA LYS A 37 -3.44 -8.31 1.23
C LYS A 37 -2.42 -7.88 2.30
N THR A 38 -1.61 -6.86 2.00
CA THR A 38 -0.67 -6.28 2.98
C THR A 38 -1.42 -5.70 4.18
N LEU A 39 -2.49 -4.95 3.93
CA LEU A 39 -3.33 -4.37 4.99
C LEU A 39 -3.93 -5.48 5.87
N ASN A 40 -4.55 -6.51 5.27
CA ASN A 40 -5.11 -7.62 6.04
C ASN A 40 -4.02 -8.36 6.83
N ALA A 41 -2.84 -8.60 6.24
CA ALA A 41 -1.73 -9.22 6.96
C ALA A 41 -1.26 -8.37 8.15
N PHE A 42 -1.24 -7.04 8.00
CA PHE A 42 -0.93 -6.10 9.08
C PHE A 42 -1.97 -6.17 10.20
N LEU A 43 -3.25 -6.03 9.86
CA LEU A 43 -4.35 -6.09 10.85
C LEU A 43 -4.39 -7.44 11.56
N THR A 44 -4.20 -8.56 10.85
CA THR A 44 -4.12 -9.90 11.45
C THR A 44 -2.90 -10.03 12.37
N ALA A 45 -1.74 -9.49 12.00
CA ALA A 45 -0.56 -9.52 12.86
C ALA A 45 -0.79 -8.73 14.17
N VAL A 46 -1.40 -7.55 14.08
CA VAL A 46 -1.81 -6.75 15.25
C VAL A 46 -2.80 -7.53 16.12
N GLN A 47 -3.87 -8.08 15.54
CA GLN A 47 -4.87 -8.88 16.26
C GLN A 47 -4.27 -10.08 16.99
N ASN A 48 -3.26 -10.71 16.37
CA ASN A 48 -2.52 -11.83 16.94
C ASN A 48 -1.41 -11.40 17.91
N LYS A 49 -1.29 -10.10 18.23
CA LYS A 49 -0.26 -9.53 19.10
C LYS A 49 1.17 -9.77 18.61
N ASP A 50 1.35 -9.97 17.30
CA ASP A 50 2.63 -10.19 16.65
C ASP A 50 3.22 -8.85 16.17
N GLN A 51 3.78 -8.10 17.11
CA GLN A 51 4.40 -6.79 16.85
C GLN A 51 5.52 -6.88 15.81
N ALA A 52 6.34 -7.93 15.84
CA ALA A 52 7.46 -8.08 14.91
C ALA A 52 6.97 -8.20 13.46
N THR A 53 5.95 -9.05 13.22
CA THR A 53 5.34 -9.18 11.90
C THR A 53 4.64 -7.90 11.47
N ALA A 54 3.88 -7.25 12.36
CA ALA A 54 3.21 -5.98 12.07
C ALA A 54 4.21 -4.89 11.66
N MET A 55 5.29 -4.71 12.44
CA MET A 55 6.35 -3.74 12.14
C MET A 55 7.11 -4.08 10.86
N SER A 56 7.28 -5.36 10.50
CA SER A 56 7.91 -5.75 9.23
C SER A 56 7.13 -5.27 7.98
N LEU A 57 5.83 -4.98 8.13
CA LEU A 57 4.95 -4.48 7.08
C LEU A 57 4.93 -2.95 7.00
N VAL A 58 5.54 -2.25 7.95
CA VAL A 58 5.72 -0.79 7.95
C VAL A 58 6.89 -0.41 7.05
N SER A 59 6.78 0.72 6.37
CA SER A 59 7.84 1.27 5.51
C SER A 59 9.08 1.62 6.35
N SER A 60 10.26 1.27 5.85
CA SER A 60 11.55 1.62 6.46
C SER A 60 11.72 3.12 6.63
N LYS A 61 11.18 3.94 5.71
CA LYS A 61 11.21 5.41 5.80
C LYS A 61 10.46 5.93 7.03
N VAL A 62 9.30 5.35 7.32
CA VAL A 62 8.49 5.71 8.49
C VAL A 62 9.21 5.32 9.78
N GLN A 63 9.79 4.11 9.80
CA GLN A 63 10.60 3.65 10.93
C GLN A 63 11.83 4.55 11.14
N ALA A 64 12.52 4.94 10.06
CA ALA A 64 13.74 5.74 10.10
C ALA A 64 13.49 7.20 10.52
N ASN A 65 12.39 7.80 10.05
CA ASN A 65 12.01 9.17 10.42
C ASN A 65 11.47 9.27 11.85
N LYS A 66 11.35 8.14 12.58
CA LYS A 66 10.72 8.08 13.90
C LYS A 66 9.39 8.85 13.91
N GLN A 67 8.63 8.82 12.82
CA GLN A 67 7.28 9.39 12.84
C GLN A 67 6.52 8.52 13.84
N GLU A 68 6.39 9.06 15.05
CA GLU A 68 6.00 8.36 16.28
C GLU A 68 4.65 7.65 16.12
N ASN A 69 3.85 8.09 15.16
CA ASN A 69 2.51 7.60 14.88
C ASN A 69 2.47 6.07 14.71
N VAL A 70 3.03 5.48 13.65
CA VAL A 70 2.73 4.08 13.30
C VAL A 70 3.22 3.08 14.36
N GLN A 71 4.40 3.29 14.93
CA GLN A 71 4.92 2.40 15.96
C GLN A 71 4.06 2.46 17.22
N TRP A 72 3.68 3.67 17.66
CA TRP A 72 2.83 3.85 18.83
C TRP A 72 1.45 3.21 18.65
N PHE A 73 0.82 3.34 17.47
CA PHE A 73 -0.42 2.62 17.15
C PHE A 73 -0.26 1.10 17.28
N VAL A 74 0.80 0.54 16.71
CA VAL A 74 1.04 -0.91 16.78
C VAL A 74 1.23 -1.36 18.23
N GLU A 75 1.99 -0.61 19.02
CA GLU A 75 2.23 -0.92 20.45
C GLU A 75 0.93 -0.85 21.26
N ASP A 76 0.15 0.21 21.10
CA ASP A 76 -1.14 0.39 21.78
C ASP A 76 -2.13 -0.74 21.43
N TRP A 77 -2.26 -1.03 20.14
CA TRP A 77 -3.18 -2.04 19.64
C TRP A 77 -2.80 -3.46 20.07
N VAL A 78 -1.51 -3.79 20.11
CA VAL A 78 -1.02 -5.11 20.56
C VAL A 78 -1.25 -5.32 22.06
N ILE A 79 -1.20 -4.27 22.87
CA ILE A 79 -1.41 -4.34 24.32
C ILE A 79 -2.90 -4.48 24.67
N SER A 80 -3.81 -4.05 23.78
CA SER A 80 -5.25 -4.17 24.00
C SER A 80 -5.69 -5.61 24.32
N ALA A 81 -6.70 -5.74 25.20
CA ALA A 81 -7.18 -7.05 25.66
C ALA A 81 -7.73 -7.90 24.51
N SER A 82 -8.50 -7.25 23.64
CA SER A 82 -9.09 -7.80 22.42
C SER A 82 -9.21 -6.69 21.40
N LEU A 83 -8.87 -7.04 20.16
CA LEU A 83 -8.89 -6.14 19.01
C LEU A 83 -9.59 -6.82 17.86
N SER A 84 -10.60 -6.16 17.31
CA SER A 84 -11.20 -6.52 16.03
C SER A 84 -11.03 -5.35 15.06
N SER A 85 -11.02 -5.64 13.77
CA SER A 85 -10.88 -4.59 12.75
C SER A 85 -11.76 -4.90 11.55
N LYS A 86 -12.35 -3.86 10.98
CA LYS A 86 -13.19 -3.94 9.78
C LYS A 86 -12.81 -2.82 8.82
N ILE A 87 -12.54 -3.20 7.57
CA ILE A 87 -12.30 -2.23 6.49
C ILE A 87 -13.67 -1.76 6.00
N GLU A 88 -13.99 -0.49 6.22
CA GLU A 88 -15.25 0.12 5.80
C GLU A 88 -15.18 0.60 4.35
N LYS A 89 -14.06 1.22 3.99
CA LYS A 89 -13.84 1.81 2.66
C LYS A 89 -12.36 1.77 2.31
N ASP A 90 -12.05 1.63 1.03
CA ASP A 90 -10.69 1.80 0.54
C ASP A 90 -10.63 2.50 -0.82
N GLU A 91 -9.49 3.14 -1.07
CA GLU A 91 -9.22 3.91 -2.28
C GLU A 91 -7.77 3.71 -2.72
N ALA A 92 -7.54 3.78 -4.02
CA ALA A 92 -6.22 3.60 -4.61
C ALA A 92 -5.99 4.60 -5.73
N TRP A 93 -4.81 5.22 -5.77
CA TRP A 93 -4.51 6.25 -6.74
C TRP A 93 -3.02 6.27 -7.13
N ARG A 94 -2.76 7.02 -8.19
CA ARG A 94 -1.43 7.51 -8.54
C ARG A 94 -1.37 8.99 -8.21
N SER A 95 -0.22 9.44 -7.73
CA SER A 95 0.09 10.85 -7.63
C SER A 95 1.21 11.16 -8.63
N GLN A 96 1.10 12.30 -9.31
CA GLN A 96 2.17 12.82 -10.16
C GLN A 96 2.41 14.28 -9.82
N THR A 97 3.62 14.60 -9.38
CA THR A 97 4.06 15.98 -9.23
C THR A 97 4.41 16.55 -10.61
N VAL A 98 3.70 17.59 -11.01
CA VAL A 98 3.98 18.35 -12.23
C VAL A 98 4.68 19.65 -11.85
N PRO A 99 5.63 20.15 -12.66
CA PRO A 99 6.38 21.39 -12.39
C PRO A 99 5.53 22.65 -12.62
N GLU A 100 4.21 22.54 -12.49
CA GLU A 100 3.28 23.65 -12.52
C GLU A 100 3.13 24.17 -11.09
N LYS A 101 3.39 25.45 -10.88
CA LYS A 101 3.29 26.05 -9.55
C LYS A 101 1.83 26.31 -9.19
N ASN A 102 1.41 25.85 -8.02
CA ASN A 102 0.11 26.21 -7.46
C ASN A 102 0.09 27.68 -7.00
N LYS A 103 -1.06 28.14 -6.49
CA LYS A 103 -1.23 29.50 -5.93
C LYS A 103 -0.25 29.86 -4.80
N TYR A 104 0.46 28.87 -4.23
CA TYR A 104 1.41 29.00 -3.14
C TYR A 104 2.88 28.86 -3.58
N GLY A 105 3.15 28.67 -4.88
CA GLY A 105 4.52 28.58 -5.42
C GLY A 105 5.15 27.18 -5.33
N ASN A 106 4.36 26.18 -4.95
CA ASN A 106 4.77 24.78 -4.80
C ASN A 106 4.36 23.95 -6.02
N ASP A 107 5.04 22.82 -6.24
CA ASP A 107 4.75 21.96 -7.40
C ASP A 107 3.37 21.30 -7.23
N THR A 108 2.55 21.34 -8.28
CA THR A 108 1.19 20.80 -8.25
C THR A 108 1.23 19.27 -8.28
N THR A 109 0.48 18.61 -7.40
CA THR A 109 0.32 17.15 -7.42
C THR A 109 -1.05 16.77 -7.99
N ILE A 110 -1.05 16.03 -9.10
CA ILE A 110 -2.26 15.50 -9.72
C ILE A 110 -2.55 14.14 -9.12
N ILE A 111 -3.80 13.92 -8.68
CA ILE A 111 -4.28 12.66 -8.13
C ILE A 111 -5.18 11.97 -9.16
N ASP A 112 -4.77 10.78 -9.60
CA ASP A 112 -5.53 9.98 -10.56
C ASP A 112 -6.05 8.69 -9.90
N PRO A 113 -7.38 8.57 -9.69
CA PRO A 113 -8.00 7.32 -9.25
C PRO A 113 -7.62 6.19 -10.19
N THR A 114 -7.04 5.13 -9.65
CA THR A 114 -6.38 4.10 -10.45
C THR A 114 -6.68 2.73 -9.86
N PRO A 115 -6.91 1.68 -10.67
CA PRO A 115 -7.06 0.33 -10.13
C PRO A 115 -5.89 -0.07 -9.22
N ARG A 116 -6.16 -0.77 -8.11
CA ARG A 116 -5.17 -1.11 -7.06
C ARG A 116 -3.86 -1.72 -7.59
N TYR A 117 -3.94 -2.46 -8.69
CA TYR A 117 -2.77 -3.07 -9.33
C TYR A 117 -1.81 -2.04 -9.97
N PHE A 118 -2.33 -0.91 -10.42
CA PHE A 118 -1.54 0.16 -11.02
C PHE A 118 -1.24 1.29 -10.03
N ALA A 119 -2.00 1.42 -8.95
CA ALA A 119 -1.82 2.46 -7.93
C ALA A 119 -0.46 2.40 -7.22
N HIS A 120 0.04 3.56 -6.79
CA HIS A 120 1.23 3.70 -5.95
C HIS A 120 0.89 4.07 -4.51
N HIS A 121 -0.31 4.61 -4.32
CA HIS A 121 -0.88 4.95 -3.03
C HIS A 121 -2.18 4.17 -2.82
N TYR A 122 -2.43 3.82 -1.58
CA TYR A 122 -3.66 3.17 -1.16
C TYR A 122 -4.02 3.68 0.22
N GLN A 123 -5.30 3.87 0.47
CA GLN A 123 -5.83 4.27 1.77
C GLN A 123 -7.00 3.38 2.10
N ALA A 124 -7.09 2.98 3.37
CA ALA A 124 -8.24 2.29 3.91
C ALA A 124 -8.74 3.00 5.15
N TYR A 125 -10.05 3.11 5.24
CA TYR A 125 -10.80 3.47 6.44
C TYR A 125 -11.10 2.18 7.18
N VAL A 126 -10.55 2.06 8.38
CA VAL A 126 -10.64 0.87 9.21
C VAL A 126 -11.27 1.27 10.54
N THR A 127 -12.32 0.58 10.94
CA THR A 127 -12.83 0.66 12.31
C THR A 127 -12.09 -0.36 13.14
N VAL A 128 -11.46 0.08 14.23
CA VAL A 128 -10.79 -0.78 15.20
C VAL A 128 -11.66 -0.83 16.45
N THR A 129 -12.08 -2.02 16.85
CA THR A 129 -12.87 -2.22 18.08
C THR A 129 -11.99 -2.79 19.16
N PHE A 130 -11.95 -2.11 20.31
CA PHE A 130 -11.27 -2.53 21.52
C PHE A 130 -12.30 -2.98 22.56
N GLY A 131 -11.99 -4.02 23.35
CA GLY A 131 -12.81 -4.38 24.51
C GLY A 131 -13.16 -5.85 24.61
N ASP A 132 -13.41 -6.33 25.82
CA ASP A 132 -13.60 -7.75 26.19
C ASP A 132 -15.06 -8.24 26.05
N GLY A 133 -15.86 -7.53 25.24
CA GLY A 133 -17.29 -7.80 25.03
C GLY A 133 -18.22 -7.19 26.08
N LYS A 134 -17.69 -6.52 27.12
CA LYS A 134 -18.50 -5.77 28.10
C LYS A 134 -18.45 -4.27 27.90
N ASP A 135 -17.25 -3.74 27.65
CA ASP A 135 -17.02 -2.34 27.32
C ASP A 135 -16.28 -2.31 25.97
N GLU A 136 -17.05 -2.20 24.88
CA GLU A 136 -16.51 -2.08 23.53
C GLU A 136 -16.40 -0.60 23.14
N TYR A 137 -15.25 -0.22 22.59
CA TYR A 137 -14.98 1.11 22.07
C TYR A 137 -14.48 0.99 20.63
N GLU A 138 -15.06 1.77 19.73
CA GLU A 138 -14.73 1.78 18.31
C GLU A 138 -13.96 3.05 17.95
N ASP A 139 -12.77 2.89 17.36
CA ASP A 139 -11.99 3.98 16.81
C ASP A 139 -11.88 3.87 15.28
N PRO A 140 -12.34 4.88 14.53
CA PRO A 140 -12.06 4.99 13.12
C PRO A 140 -10.61 5.43 12.90
N VAL A 141 -9.89 4.68 12.06
CA VAL A 141 -8.51 4.98 11.69
C VAL A 141 -8.32 4.91 10.19
N ILE A 142 -7.48 5.82 9.70
CA ILE A 142 -7.06 5.87 8.30
C ILE A 142 -5.67 5.24 8.21
N ILE A 143 -5.56 4.17 7.43
CA ILE A 143 -4.30 3.49 7.17
C ILE A 143 -3.89 3.75 5.72
N LYS A 144 -2.75 4.44 5.54
CA LYS A 144 -2.17 4.73 4.22
C LYS A 144 -1.05 3.75 3.91
N LEU A 145 -1.11 3.15 2.74
CA LEU A 145 -0.08 2.26 2.19
C LEU A 145 0.55 2.91 0.96
N VAL A 146 1.85 2.71 0.82
CA VAL A 146 2.59 3.09 -0.38
C VAL A 146 3.37 1.90 -0.90
N ARG A 147 3.64 1.91 -2.20
CA ARG A 147 4.66 1.00 -2.75
C ARG A 147 6.03 1.48 -2.33
N ASP A 148 6.82 0.56 -1.82
CA ASP A 148 8.21 0.79 -1.46
C ASP A 148 9.05 0.98 -2.75
N THR A 149 9.08 2.22 -3.23
CA THR A 149 9.69 2.61 -4.51
C THR A 149 11.09 3.18 -4.34
N ASP A 150 11.72 2.92 -3.19
CA ASP A 150 13.07 3.37 -2.90
C ASP A 150 14.05 2.72 -3.89
N ASN A 151 14.60 3.58 -4.75
CA ASN A 151 15.59 3.33 -5.81
C ASN A 151 15.06 2.94 -7.20
N THR A 152 15.08 3.93 -8.11
CA THR A 152 15.83 3.97 -9.40
C THR A 152 15.90 2.71 -10.28
N TRP A 153 14.93 1.80 -10.22
CA TRP A 153 14.79 0.73 -11.21
C TRP A 153 13.65 1.01 -12.20
N SER A 154 13.64 0.28 -13.33
CA SER A 154 12.73 0.53 -14.45
C SER A 154 11.26 0.61 -14.00
N SER A 155 10.44 1.39 -14.70
CA SER A 155 9.00 1.59 -14.39
C SER A 155 8.22 0.27 -14.26
N TRP A 156 8.70 -0.80 -14.89
CA TRP A 156 8.13 -2.14 -14.77
C TRP A 156 8.45 -2.85 -13.44
N ALA A 157 9.63 -2.63 -12.86
CA ALA A 157 10.01 -3.23 -11.58
C ALA A 157 9.17 -2.68 -10.41
N GLN A 158 8.65 -1.46 -10.54
CA GLN A 158 7.74 -0.82 -9.57
C GLN A 158 6.42 -1.61 -9.40
N PHE A 159 6.03 -2.43 -10.40
CA PHE A 159 4.85 -3.31 -10.26
C PHE A 159 5.03 -4.46 -9.27
N PHE A 160 6.27 -4.85 -9.01
CA PHE A 160 6.61 -5.98 -8.14
C PHE A 160 7.10 -5.55 -6.76
N LYS A 161 7.19 -4.24 -6.51
CA LYS A 161 7.62 -3.71 -5.21
C LYS A 161 6.53 -3.92 -4.15
N PRO A 162 6.88 -4.44 -2.97
CA PRO A 162 5.91 -4.71 -1.93
C PRO A 162 5.20 -3.43 -1.48
N TRP A 163 3.94 -3.56 -1.12
CA TRP A 163 3.23 -2.52 -0.39
C TRP A 163 3.68 -2.49 1.07
N LYS A 164 3.75 -1.29 1.64
CA LYS A 164 4.13 -1.04 3.02
C LYS A 164 3.19 -0.03 3.67
N ILE A 165 2.93 -0.18 4.97
CA ILE A 165 2.23 0.83 5.76
C ILE A 165 3.11 2.07 5.82
N SER A 166 2.56 3.21 5.40
CA SER A 166 3.24 4.51 5.38
C SER A 166 2.75 5.44 6.48
N ASN A 167 1.48 5.34 6.88
CA ASN A 167 0.91 6.21 7.88
C ASN A 167 -0.34 5.56 8.49
N ILE A 168 -0.59 5.83 9.76
CA ILE A 168 -1.83 5.52 10.47
C ILE A 168 -2.23 6.83 11.16
N LYS A 169 -3.46 7.28 10.96
CA LYS A 169 -4.02 8.46 11.63
C LYS A 169 -5.34 8.06 12.30
N TYR A 170 -5.56 8.48 13.55
CA TYR A 170 -6.91 8.53 14.12
C TYR A 170 -7.70 9.60 13.38
N GLN A 171 -8.96 9.31 13.07
CA GLN A 171 -9.84 10.32 12.51
C GLN A 171 -10.60 10.99 13.66
N PRO A 172 -10.43 12.30 13.93
CA PRO A 172 -11.53 13.05 14.53
C PRO A 172 -12.65 13.11 13.49
N PHE A 173 -13.89 12.81 13.88
CA PHE A 173 -15.05 13.05 13.02
C PHE A 173 -15.27 14.57 12.92
N ASP A 174 -14.52 15.26 12.07
CA ASP A 174 -14.93 16.55 11.52
C ASP A 174 -14.79 16.49 10.00
N GLU A 175 -15.88 16.83 9.29
CA GLU A 175 -16.02 16.74 7.82
C GLU A 175 -15.02 17.63 7.05
N GLU A 176 -14.27 18.50 7.74
CA GLU A 176 -13.28 19.41 7.15
C GLU A 176 -12.00 18.70 6.67
N ASP A 177 -11.64 17.53 7.23
CA ASP A 177 -10.47 16.74 6.81
C ASP A 177 -10.68 16.02 5.46
N PHE A 178 -11.90 16.00 4.92
CA PHE A 178 -12.13 15.52 3.55
C PHE A 178 -11.63 16.50 2.47
N GLN A 179 -11.32 17.75 2.83
CA GLN A 179 -10.66 18.71 1.92
C GLN A 179 -9.12 18.57 1.89
N GLU A 180 -8.50 17.78 2.79
CA GLU A 180 -7.05 17.47 2.70
C GLU A 180 -6.70 16.56 1.50
N LEU A 181 -7.69 15.95 0.84
CA LEU A 181 -7.46 15.26 -0.44
C LEU A 181 -7.31 16.25 -1.62
N GLU A 182 -7.63 17.54 -1.43
CA GLU A 182 -7.43 18.60 -2.43
C GLU A 182 -6.41 19.69 -2.01
N MET A 183 -6.05 19.85 -0.73
CA MET A 183 -5.03 20.82 -0.31
C MET A 183 -4.27 20.40 0.96
N GLY A 184 -2.94 20.34 0.86
CA GLY A 184 -1.97 20.24 1.98
C GLY A 184 -0.80 19.34 1.61
N GLU A 185 0.42 19.78 1.26
CA GLU A 185 1.11 21.02 1.62
C GLU A 185 1.00 21.33 3.11
N GLU A 186 1.71 20.58 3.94
CA GLU A 186 2.79 21.11 4.79
C GLU A 186 3.36 20.01 5.70
N ASP A 187 4.69 20.09 5.89
CA ASP A 187 5.48 19.61 7.03
C ASP A 187 5.81 18.12 7.20
N ILE A 188 6.91 17.69 6.53
CA ILE A 188 8.27 17.40 7.09
C ILE A 188 9.09 16.62 6.05
#